data_AF-A0A9D5QI22-F1
#
_entry.id   AF-A0A9D5QI22-F1
#
_cell.length_a   1.000
_cell.length_b   1.000
_cell.length_c   1.000
_cell.angle_alpha   90.00
_cell.angle_beta   90.00
_cell.angle_gamma   90.00
#
_symmetry.space_group_name_H-M   'P 1'
#
loop_
_entity.id
_entity.type
_entity.pdbx_description
1 polymer ?
#
loop_
_entity_poly.entity_id
_entity_poly.type
_entity_poly.pdbx_seq_one_letter_code
_entity_poly.pdbx_strand_id
1 'polypeptide(L)' 'GPMNRGVEIASEVADGRQSVILEQVTNGIAIRMAVLYLVGGGQGLKSS' A
#
# COMPACT_ATOMS: atom_id res chain seq x y z
N GLY A 1 -0.76 7.44 4.65
CA GLY A 1 -0.79 8.89 4.87
C GLY A 1 0.55 9.32 5.43
N PRO A 2 0.73 10.61 5.77
CA PRO A 2 1.88 11.03 6.55
C PRO A 2 1.86 10.33 7.92
N MET A 3 3.04 10.04 8.45
CA MET A 3 3.26 9.38 9.73
C MET A 3 3.98 10.36 10.65
N ASN A 4 3.48 10.54 11.88
CA ASN A 4 4.06 11.47 12.84
C ASN A 4 5.10 10.75 13.72
N ARG A 5 6.39 10.90 13.37
CA ARG A 5 7.52 10.38 14.15
C ARG A 5 7.57 11.03 15.54
N GLY A 6 7.92 10.24 16.55
CA GLY A 6 8.03 10.69 17.94
C GLY A 6 6.69 10.90 18.65
N VAL A 7 5.56 10.75 17.94
CA VAL A 7 4.21 10.81 18.50
C VAL A 7 3.47 9.49 18.30
N GLU A 8 3.38 9.02 17.05
CA GLU A 8 2.68 7.78 16.68
C GLU A 8 3.62 6.56 16.63
N ILE A 9 4.89 6.81 16.30
CA ILE A 9 5.91 5.77 16.15
C ILE A 9 7.28 6.33 16.54
N ALA A 10 8.10 5.51 17.19
CA ALA A 10 9.48 5.87 17.47
C ALA A 10 10.28 6.00 16.17
N SER A 11 11.12 7.04 16.06
CA SER A 11 11.91 7.30 14.84
C SER A 11 12.83 6.12 14.48
N GLU A 12 13.44 5.49 15.48
CA GLU A 12 14.29 4.31 15.29
C GLU A 12 13.56 3.10 14.70
N VAL A 13 12.25 2.97 14.95
CA VAL A 13 11.41 1.93 14.34
C VAL A 13 10.99 2.34 12.94
N ALA A 14 10.58 3.60 12.75
CA ALA A 14 10.18 4.12 11.44
C ALA A 14 11.32 4.11 10.42
N ASP A 15 12.55 4.36 10.85
CA ASP A 15 13.74 4.45 9.99
C ASP A 15 14.69 3.23 10.16
N GLY A 16 14.29 2.25 10.97
CA GLY A 16 15.09 1.06 11.27
C GLY A 16 15.21 0.09 10.10
N ARG A 17 16.17 -0.83 10.17
CA ARG A 17 16.45 -1.84 9.11
C ARG A 17 15.23 -2.71 8.75
N GLN A 18 14.31 -2.92 9.69
CA GLN A 18 13.10 -3.71 9.49
C GLN A 18 11.91 -2.88 9.00
N SER A 19 12.09 -1.57 8.76
CA SER A 19 11.03 -0.69 8.29
C SER A 19 10.62 -1.03 6.85
N VAL A 20 9.31 -1.24 6.66
CA VAL A 20 8.70 -1.51 5.35
C VAL A 20 7.84 -0.35 4.85
N ILE A 21 7.93 0.83 5.47
CA ILE A 21 7.01 1.96 5.20
C ILE A 21 7.03 2.37 3.73
N LEU A 22 8.21 2.49 3.13
CA LEU A 22 8.33 2.87 1.72
C LEU A 22 7.81 1.79 0.77
N GLU A 23 8.03 0.51 1.12
CA GLU A 23 7.50 -0.62 0.38
C GLU A 23 5.97 -0.63 0.44
N GLN A 24 5.37 -0.42 1.61
CA GLN A 24 3.92 -0.33 1.77
C GLN A 24 3.30 0.82 0.96
N VAL A 25 3.95 2.00 0.94
CA VAL A 25 3.49 3.13 0.12
C VAL A 25 3.54 2.79 -1.36
N THR A 26 4.63 2.17 -1.81
CA THR A 26 4.85 1.76 -3.20
C THR A 26 3.82 0.71 -3.63
N ASN A 27 3.65 -0.33 -2.82
CA ASN A 27 2.72 -1.43 -3.08
C ASN A 27 1.25 -0.98 -3.04
N GLY A 28 0.95 0.14 -2.38
CA GLY A 28 -0.39 0.70 -2.31
C GLY A 28 -0.99 1.07 -3.68
N ILE A 29 -0.17 1.37 -4.70
CA ILE A 29 -0.68 1.60 -6.07
C ILE A 29 -1.20 0.29 -6.67
N ALA A 30 -0.41 -0.78 -6.58
CA ALA A 30 -0.78 -2.08 -7.13
C ALA A 30 -2.09 -2.61 -6.53
N ILE A 31 -2.25 -2.51 -5.20
CA ILE A 31 -3.49 -2.92 -4.52
C ILE A 31 -4.68 -2.08 -4.98
N ARG A 32 -4.55 -0.75 -5.03
CA ARG A 32 -5.64 0.12 -5.50
C ARG A 32 -6.02 -0.18 -6.94
N MET A 33 -5.05 -0.40 -7.82
CA MET A 33 -5.32 -0.77 -9.22
C MET A 33 -6.02 -2.12 -9.33
N ALA A 34 -5.63 -3.11 -8.53
CA ALA A 34 -6.31 -4.40 -8.48
C ALA A 34 -7.76 -4.28 -7.98
N VAL A 35 -8.00 -3.46 -6.94
CA VAL A 35 -9.34 -3.20 -6.42
C VAL A 35 -10.19 -2.46 -7.45
N LEU A 36 -9.68 -1.38 -8.05
CA LEU A 36 -10.36 -0.62 -9.11
C LEU A 36 -10.67 -1.50 -10.32
N TYR A 37 -9.74 -2.37 -10.71
CA TYR A 37 -9.97 -3.36 -11.76
C TYR A 37 -11.13 -4.29 -11.39
N LEU A 38 -11.13 -4.87 -10.19
CA LEU A 38 -12.17 -5.80 -9.75
C LEU A 38 -13.55 -5.14 -9.67
N VAL A 39 -13.66 -3.96 -9.05
CA VAL A 39 -14.95 -3.27 -8.83
C VAL A 39 -15.43 -2.51 -10.08
N GLY A 40 -14.50 -2.09 -10.94
CA GLY A 40 -14.78 -1.41 -12.21
C GLY A 40 -15.23 -2.34 -13.34
N GLY A 41 -15.49 -3.62 -13.05
CA GLY A 41 -15.99 -4.58 -14.04
C GLY A 41 -14.91 -5.41 -14.73
N GLY A 42 -13.69 -5.51 -14.18
CA GLY A 42 -12.59 -6.37 -14.64
C GLY A 42 -12.86 -7.88 -14.61
N GLN A 43 -14.11 -8.30 -14.40
CA GLN A 43 -14.58 -9.66 -14.68
C GLN A 43 -14.87 -9.92 -16.17
N GLY A 44 -14.63 -8.96 -17.06
CA GLY A 44 -14.93 -9.07 -18.50
C GLY A 44 -13.90 -9.74 -19.43
N LEU A 45 -13.01 -10.63 -18.95
CA LEU A 45 -12.13 -11.44 -19.83
C LEU A 45 -12.19 -12.95 -19.55
N LYS A 46 -13.27 -13.43 -18.93
CA LYS A 46 -13.72 -14.82 -19.14
C LYS A 46 -14.91 -14.80 -20.10
N SER A 47 -14.64 -14.49 -21.36
CA SER A 47 -15.51 -14.88 -22.47
C SER A 47 -15.24 -16.36 -22.74
N SER A 48 -16.08 -17.21 -22.13
CA SER A 48 -16.31 -18.58 -22.60
C SER A 48 -17.38 -18.58 -23.68
#